data_AF-A0A519TTC6-F1
#
_entry.id   AF-A0A519TTC6-F1
#
_cell.length_a   1.000
_cell.length_b   1.000
_cell.length_c   1.000
_cell.angle_alpha   90.00
_cell.angle_beta   90.00
_cell.angle_gamma   90.00
#
_symmetry.space_group_name_H-M   'P 1'
#
loop_
_entity.id
_entity.type
_entity.pdbx_description
1 polymer ?
#
loop_
_entity_poly.entity_id
_entity_poly.type
_entity_poly.pdbx_seq_one_letter_code
_entity_poly.pdbx_strand_id
1 'polypeptide(L)'
;MKHYLIGLYLLLTLSSFYPVASFKWVKWKNVSTATKAALKKTKYLAGATAYDDIIEQIEEGCEVEVATLDMDGDGKMEYAVASYGRFCCGSAGCSLNVFSQNGKKQVNLTDYIESVKPSKYGVISSAGILIKFKNVTSK
;
A
#
# COMPACT_ATOMS: atom_id res chain seq x y z
N MET A 1 58.09 -24.89 18.98
CA MET A 1 56.71 -24.53 19.37
C MET A 1 56.20 -23.46 18.42
N LYS A 2 55.32 -23.81 17.47
CA LYS A 2 54.74 -22.90 16.48
C LYS A 2 53.46 -22.28 17.05
N HIS A 3 53.46 -20.98 17.29
CA HIS A 3 52.28 -20.24 17.75
C HIS A 3 51.48 -19.79 16.53
N TYR A 4 50.25 -20.29 16.39
CA TYR A 4 49.29 -19.82 15.39
C TYR A 4 48.48 -18.66 15.98
N LEU A 5 48.66 -17.46 15.43
CA LEU A 5 47.79 -16.31 15.66
C LEU A 5 46.52 -16.47 14.83
N ILE A 6 45.41 -16.82 15.49
CA ILE A 6 44.07 -16.83 14.90
C ILE A 6 43.55 -15.39 14.95
N GLY A 7 43.65 -14.68 13.82
CA GLY A 7 43.04 -13.36 13.65
C GLY A 7 41.54 -13.48 13.41
N LEU A 8 40.74 -13.15 14.43
CA LEU A 8 39.29 -13.06 14.35
C LEU A 8 38.90 -11.76 13.61
N TYR A 9 38.57 -11.85 12.32
CA TYR A 9 38.02 -10.72 11.56
C TYR A 9 36.54 -10.51 11.92
N LEU A 10 36.27 -9.52 12.76
CA LEU A 10 34.93 -9.04 13.07
C LEU A 10 34.41 -8.18 11.90
N LEU A 11 33.67 -8.79 10.98
CA LEU A 11 32.94 -8.08 9.92
C LEU A 11 31.75 -7.32 10.55
N LEU A 12 31.94 -6.04 10.88
CA LEU A 12 30.83 -5.12 11.13
C LEU A 12 30.09 -4.87 9.82
N THR A 13 28.96 -5.57 9.61
CA THR A 13 28.00 -5.17 8.58
C THR A 13 27.24 -3.95 9.10
N LEU A 14 27.60 -2.75 8.58
CA LEU A 14 26.73 -1.58 8.70
C LEU A 14 25.46 -1.86 7.87
N SER A 15 24.46 -2.48 8.49
CA SER A 15 23.11 -2.43 7.97
C SER A 15 22.63 -0.98 8.07
N SER A 16 22.77 -0.24 6.99
CA SER A 16 22.13 1.07 6.82
C SER A 16 20.63 0.91 7.10
N PHE A 17 20.18 1.45 8.23
CA PHE A 17 18.77 1.57 8.58
C PHE A 17 18.13 2.59 7.64
N TYR A 18 17.82 2.17 6.42
CA TYR A 18 16.96 2.97 5.55
C TYR A 18 15.58 3.00 6.20
N PRO A 19 15.00 4.19 6.45
CA PRO A 19 13.65 4.27 6.97
C PRO A 19 12.72 3.55 5.98
N VAL A 20 11.98 2.57 6.48
CA VAL A 20 10.97 1.88 5.68
C VAL A 20 9.95 2.93 5.27
N ALA A 21 9.71 3.07 3.97
CA ALA A 21 8.71 4.00 3.46
C ALA A 21 7.37 3.77 4.15
N SER A 22 6.64 4.85 4.44
CA SER A 22 5.30 4.81 5.01
C SER A 22 4.32 5.51 4.07
N PHE A 23 3.06 5.11 4.13
CA PHE A 23 2.01 5.85 3.42
C PHE A 23 1.85 7.25 4.00
N LYS A 24 1.70 8.24 3.12
CA LYS A 24 1.34 9.61 3.48
C LYS A 24 -0.12 9.81 3.10
N TRP A 25 -1.00 9.64 4.08
CA TRP A 25 -2.43 9.67 3.87
C TRP A 25 -2.97 11.09 3.69
N VAL A 26 -3.89 11.25 2.75
CA VAL A 26 -4.60 12.50 2.48
C VAL A 26 -6.10 12.20 2.47
N LYS A 27 -6.85 12.90 3.32
CA LYS A 27 -8.32 12.82 3.33
C LYS A 27 -8.89 13.10 1.94
N TRP A 28 -9.89 12.33 1.51
CA TRP A 28 -10.49 12.41 0.17
C TRP A 28 -10.82 13.83 -0.31
N LYS A 29 -11.37 14.67 0.59
CA LYS A 29 -11.69 16.07 0.30
C LYS A 29 -10.48 16.92 -0.11
N ASN A 30 -9.28 16.54 0.34
CA ASN A 30 -8.01 17.21 0.09
C ASN A 30 -7.17 16.54 -1.01
N VAL A 31 -7.62 15.40 -1.54
CA VAL A 31 -6.91 14.71 -2.64
C VAL A 31 -6.93 15.59 -3.89
N SER A 32 -5.76 15.74 -4.53
CA SER A 32 -5.57 16.61 -5.70
C SER A 32 -6.48 16.21 -6.87
N THR A 33 -6.80 17.18 -7.72
CA THR A 33 -7.57 16.94 -8.96
C THR A 33 -6.86 15.96 -9.90
N ALA A 34 -5.53 16.03 -9.98
CA ALA A 34 -4.72 15.11 -10.77
C ALA A 34 -4.84 13.66 -10.26
N THR A 35 -4.72 13.44 -8.95
CA THR A 35 -4.89 12.11 -8.33
C THR A 35 -6.31 11.58 -8.56
N LYS A 36 -7.35 12.42 -8.39
CA LYS A 36 -8.74 12.03 -8.69
C LYS A 36 -8.91 11.63 -10.16
N ALA A 37 -8.31 12.37 -11.09
CA ALA A 37 -8.35 12.04 -12.51
C ALA A 37 -7.62 10.73 -12.84
N ALA A 38 -6.55 10.39 -12.13
CA ALA A 38 -5.85 9.12 -12.26
C ALA A 38 -6.69 7.95 -11.69
N LEU A 39 -7.34 8.14 -10.54
CA LEU A 39 -8.23 7.13 -9.94
C LEU A 39 -9.42 6.80 -10.84
N LYS A 40 -9.97 7.79 -11.57
CA LYS A 40 -11.00 7.59 -12.61
C LYS A 40 -10.53 6.74 -13.81
N LYS A 41 -9.23 6.52 -13.96
CA LYS A 41 -8.65 5.65 -15.01
C LYS A 41 -8.09 4.34 -14.42
N THR A 42 -8.05 4.23 -13.10
CA THR A 42 -7.50 3.10 -12.39
C THR A 42 -8.59 2.05 -12.29
N LYS A 43 -8.39 0.91 -12.95
CA LYS A 43 -9.40 -0.15 -13.01
C LYS A 43 -9.63 -0.78 -11.63
N TYR A 44 -10.87 -1.10 -11.36
CA TYR A 44 -11.31 -1.89 -10.22
C TYR A 44 -12.23 -3.04 -10.67
N LEU A 45 -12.73 -3.82 -9.72
CA LEU A 45 -13.55 -4.99 -9.96
C LEU A 45 -14.79 -4.66 -10.82
N ALA A 46 -15.28 -5.65 -11.56
CA ALA A 46 -16.53 -5.57 -12.33
C ALA A 46 -16.63 -4.38 -13.32
N GLY A 47 -15.50 -3.85 -13.80
CA GLY A 47 -15.48 -2.75 -14.75
C GLY A 47 -15.60 -1.36 -14.11
N ALA A 48 -15.72 -1.28 -12.78
CA ALA A 48 -15.65 -0.04 -12.02
C ALA A 48 -14.21 0.52 -12.04
N THR A 49 -14.06 1.75 -11.57
CA THR A 49 -12.77 2.38 -11.31
C THR A 49 -12.54 2.51 -9.81
N ALA A 50 -11.28 2.73 -9.41
CA ALA A 50 -10.96 3.03 -8.01
C ALA A 50 -11.66 4.30 -7.53
N TYR A 51 -11.96 5.25 -8.43
CA TYR A 51 -12.76 6.42 -8.08
C TYR A 51 -14.20 6.04 -7.74
N ASP A 52 -14.82 5.15 -8.52
CA ASP A 52 -16.21 4.74 -8.29
C ASP A 52 -16.35 4.02 -6.94
N ASP A 53 -15.43 3.10 -6.63
CA ASP A 53 -15.34 2.40 -5.34
C ASP A 53 -15.19 3.38 -4.15
N ILE A 54 -14.39 4.44 -4.31
CA ILE A 54 -14.24 5.48 -3.28
C ILE A 54 -15.56 6.23 -3.05
N ILE A 55 -16.26 6.61 -4.12
CA ILE A 55 -17.52 7.33 -4.00
C ILE A 55 -18.57 6.45 -3.34
N GLU A 56 -18.68 5.19 -3.74
CA GLU A 56 -19.59 4.20 -3.12
C GLU A 56 -19.34 4.08 -1.61
N GLN A 57 -18.08 3.89 -1.18
CA GLN A 57 -17.74 3.81 0.24
C GLN A 57 -18.08 5.09 1.02
N ILE A 58 -17.92 6.26 0.41
CA ILE A 58 -18.30 7.53 1.03
C ILE A 58 -19.83 7.63 1.18
N GLU A 59 -20.58 7.20 0.16
CA GLU A 59 -22.05 7.17 0.19
C GLU A 59 -22.58 6.18 1.22
N GLU A 60 -21.87 5.08 1.47
CA GLU A 60 -22.12 4.12 2.56
C GLU A 60 -21.71 4.66 3.94
N GLY A 61 -21.13 5.86 4.01
CA GLY A 61 -20.81 6.55 5.26
C GLY A 61 -19.40 6.28 5.81
N CYS A 62 -18.47 5.83 4.96
CA CYS A 62 -17.07 5.69 5.35
C CYS A 62 -16.27 6.99 5.15
N GLU A 63 -15.25 7.18 5.97
CA GLU A 63 -14.21 8.19 5.72
C GLU A 63 -13.11 7.58 4.85
N VAL A 64 -12.75 8.23 3.75
CA VAL A 64 -11.72 7.72 2.84
C VAL A 64 -10.47 8.60 2.86
N GLU A 65 -9.31 7.95 2.93
CA GLU A 65 -8.00 8.56 2.74
C GLU A 65 -7.24 7.88 1.60
N VAL A 66 -6.43 8.67 0.89
CA VAL A 66 -5.64 8.19 -0.24
C VAL A 66 -4.17 8.53 0.00
N ALA A 67 -3.30 7.56 -0.28
CA ALA A 67 -1.87 7.79 -0.41
C ALA A 67 -1.42 7.55 -1.86
N THR A 68 -0.41 8.29 -2.29
CA THR A 68 0.20 8.18 -3.62
C THR A 68 1.70 8.07 -3.45
N LEU A 69 2.29 7.02 -4.02
CA LEU A 69 3.72 6.72 -3.88
C LEU A 69 4.17 5.85 -5.07
N ASP A 70 5.37 6.10 -5.60
CA ASP A 70 6.05 5.18 -6.50
C ASP A 70 6.70 4.07 -5.64
N MET A 71 6.07 2.91 -5.60
CA MET A 71 6.43 1.83 -4.69
C MET A 71 7.54 0.92 -5.26
N ASP A 72 7.65 0.82 -6.58
CA ASP A 72 8.61 -0.08 -7.24
C ASP A 72 9.81 0.62 -7.91
N GLY A 73 9.77 1.95 -7.95
CA GLY A 73 10.81 2.84 -8.48
C GLY A 73 10.75 2.99 -10.00
N ASP A 74 9.62 2.70 -10.64
CA ASP A 74 9.47 2.76 -12.10
C ASP A 74 9.05 4.15 -12.64
N GLY A 75 8.86 5.13 -11.75
CA GLY A 75 8.43 6.49 -12.07
C GLY A 75 6.91 6.63 -12.26
N LYS A 76 6.13 5.56 -12.08
CA LYS A 76 4.66 5.58 -12.05
C LYS A 76 4.18 5.45 -10.62
N MET A 77 3.06 6.11 -10.33
CA MET A 77 2.50 6.10 -8.99
C MET A 77 1.56 4.92 -8.78
N GLU A 78 1.72 4.26 -7.64
CA GLU A 78 0.69 3.46 -7.01
C GLU A 78 -0.26 4.35 -6.20
N TYR A 79 -1.48 3.84 -6.01
CA TYR A 79 -2.50 4.48 -5.19
C TYR A 79 -2.92 3.51 -4.10
N ALA A 80 -2.91 3.95 -2.84
CA ALA A 80 -3.51 3.22 -1.73
C ALA A 80 -4.74 3.98 -1.26
N VAL A 81 -5.82 3.26 -1.01
CA VAL A 81 -7.13 3.78 -0.60
C VAL A 81 -7.51 3.07 0.69
N ALA A 82 -7.56 3.82 1.78
CA ALA A 82 -7.99 3.33 3.08
C ALA A 82 -9.37 3.89 3.41
N SER A 83 -10.26 3.03 3.89
CA SER A 83 -11.63 3.40 4.22
C SER A 83 -11.92 3.05 5.68
N TYR A 84 -12.31 4.08 6.42
CA TYR A 84 -12.49 4.05 7.87
C TYR A 84 -13.96 4.23 8.25
N GLY A 85 -14.28 3.89 9.49
CA GLY A 85 -15.62 4.05 10.07
C GLY A 85 -16.34 2.72 10.25
N ARG A 86 -17.52 2.78 10.87
CA ARG A 86 -18.24 1.59 11.32
C ARG A 86 -18.59 0.60 10.20
N PHE A 87 -18.82 1.09 8.99
CA PHE A 87 -19.22 0.25 7.85
C PHE A 87 -18.02 -0.32 7.08
N CYS A 88 -16.84 0.29 7.20
CA CYS A 88 -15.61 -0.14 6.51
C CYS A 88 -14.55 -0.74 7.43
N CYS A 89 -14.83 -0.85 8.72
CA CYS A 89 -13.94 -1.44 9.72
C CYS A 89 -14.66 -2.50 10.57
N GLY A 90 -13.90 -3.51 10.97
CA GLY A 90 -14.31 -4.53 11.94
C GLY A 90 -13.25 -4.73 13.01
N SER A 91 -13.34 -5.84 13.74
CA SER A 91 -12.34 -6.19 14.77
C SER A 91 -10.95 -6.47 14.18
N ALA A 92 -10.85 -6.81 12.90
CA ALA A 92 -9.61 -7.07 12.17
C ALA A 92 -9.00 -5.83 11.51
N GLY A 93 -9.53 -4.63 11.78
CA GLY A 93 -9.07 -3.38 11.17
C GLY A 93 -10.02 -2.87 10.08
N CYS A 94 -9.47 -2.07 9.18
CA CYS A 94 -10.22 -1.31 8.17
C CYS A 94 -9.85 -1.74 6.74
N SER A 95 -10.73 -1.44 5.80
CA SER A 95 -10.51 -1.76 4.38
C SER A 95 -9.34 -0.97 3.80
N LEU A 96 -8.48 -1.67 3.05
CA LEU A 96 -7.35 -1.13 2.30
C LEU A 96 -7.30 -1.77 0.91
N ASN A 97 -7.37 -0.92 -0.11
CA ASN A 97 -7.11 -1.30 -1.50
C ASN A 97 -5.85 -0.58 -2.00
N VAL A 98 -4.91 -1.32 -2.59
CA VAL A 98 -3.71 -0.76 -3.21
C VAL A 98 -3.65 -1.15 -4.67
N PHE A 99 -3.48 -0.16 -5.53
CA PHE A 99 -3.53 -0.27 -6.99
C PHE A 99 -2.17 0.05 -7.59
N SER A 100 -1.69 -0.85 -8.44
CA SER A 100 -0.51 -0.64 -9.29
C SER A 100 -0.87 -0.80 -10.76
N GLN A 101 -0.08 -0.16 -11.63
CA GLN A 101 -0.22 -0.25 -13.09
C GLN A 101 -1.64 0.10 -13.58
N ASN A 102 -2.20 1.21 -13.08
CA ASN A 102 -3.58 1.66 -13.35
C ASN A 102 -4.64 0.59 -13.00
N GLY A 103 -4.43 -0.13 -11.90
CA GLY A 103 -5.38 -1.10 -11.36
C GLY A 103 -5.32 -2.49 -12.00
N LYS A 104 -4.35 -2.75 -12.90
CA LYS A 104 -4.08 -4.11 -13.41
C LYS A 104 -3.57 -5.05 -12.32
N LYS A 105 -2.98 -4.48 -11.27
CA LYS A 105 -2.44 -5.19 -10.12
C LYS A 105 -3.03 -4.60 -8.85
N GLN A 106 -3.52 -5.46 -7.96
CA GLN A 106 -4.20 -5.01 -6.74
C GLN A 106 -3.80 -5.83 -5.51
N VAL A 107 -3.86 -5.18 -4.36
CA VAL A 107 -3.97 -5.80 -3.04
C VAL A 107 -5.25 -5.28 -2.41
N ASN A 108 -6.09 -6.18 -1.93
CA ASN A 108 -7.27 -5.85 -1.13
C ASN A 108 -7.10 -6.54 0.21
N LEU A 109 -7.24 -5.80 1.30
CA LEU A 109 -6.90 -6.23 2.65
C LEU A 109 -7.83 -5.55 3.67
N THR A 110 -8.13 -6.23 4.77
CA THR A 110 -8.66 -5.62 5.99
C THR A 110 -7.58 -5.69 7.06
N ASP A 111 -7.11 -4.54 7.55
CA ASP A 111 -5.98 -4.49 8.49
C ASP A 111 -5.92 -3.15 9.26
N TYR A 112 -5.03 -3.07 10.25
CA TYR A 112 -4.69 -1.85 10.98
C TYR A 112 -3.82 -0.94 10.11
N ILE A 113 -4.46 -0.01 9.40
CA ILE A 113 -3.87 0.81 8.32
C ILE A 113 -2.58 1.52 8.74
N GLU A 114 -2.50 2.00 9.96
CA GLU A 114 -1.33 2.69 10.54
C GLU A 114 -0.08 1.79 10.65
N SER A 115 -0.28 0.47 10.66
CA SER A 115 0.78 -0.53 10.74
C SER A 115 1.16 -1.12 9.38
N VAL A 116 0.33 -0.92 8.34
CA VAL A 116 0.60 -1.43 6.99
C VAL A 116 1.66 -0.57 6.32
N LYS A 117 2.63 -1.22 5.67
CA LYS A 117 3.76 -0.54 5.00
C LYS A 117 3.78 -0.82 3.50
N PRO A 118 4.10 0.16 2.65
CA PRO A 118 4.34 -0.07 1.23
C PRO A 118 5.54 -1.00 1.01
N SER A 119 5.48 -1.79 -0.05
CA SER A 119 6.57 -2.63 -0.55
C SER A 119 6.56 -2.64 -2.07
N LYS A 120 7.73 -2.83 -2.69
CA LYS A 120 7.88 -2.95 -4.15
C LYS A 120 6.90 -3.97 -4.79
N TYR A 121 6.52 -5.00 -4.04
CA TYR A 121 5.70 -6.09 -4.57
C TYR A 121 4.27 -6.11 -4.02
N GLY A 122 3.85 -5.09 -3.25
CA GLY A 122 2.55 -5.03 -2.60
C GLY A 122 2.62 -4.28 -1.28
N VAL A 123 2.08 -4.86 -0.21
CA VAL A 123 2.15 -4.26 1.13
C VAL A 123 2.60 -5.27 2.18
N ILE A 124 3.26 -4.78 3.23
CA ILE A 124 3.54 -5.57 4.42
C ILE A 124 2.41 -5.28 5.41
N SER A 125 1.65 -6.32 5.77
CA SER A 125 0.52 -6.23 6.72
C SER A 125 1.00 -5.84 8.13
N SER A 126 0.06 -5.50 9.02
CA SER A 126 0.36 -5.24 10.43
C SER A 126 1.04 -6.43 11.12
N ALA A 127 0.77 -7.65 10.66
CA ALA A 127 1.40 -8.88 11.12
C ALA A 127 2.82 -9.11 10.52
N GLY A 128 3.34 -8.18 9.73
CA GLY A 128 4.65 -8.29 9.09
C GLY A 128 4.70 -9.21 7.87
N ILE A 129 3.53 -9.57 7.29
CA ILE A 129 3.44 -10.50 6.16
C ILE A 129 3.34 -9.71 4.86
N LEU A 130 4.18 -10.06 3.87
CA LEU A 130 4.07 -9.49 2.53
C LEU A 130 2.83 -10.02 1.80
N ILE A 131 1.86 -9.15 1.58
CA ILE A 131 0.72 -9.38 0.70
C ILE A 131 1.07 -8.85 -0.68
N LYS A 132 1.27 -9.79 -1.62
CA LYS A 132 1.71 -9.47 -2.99
C LYS A 132 0.56 -8.95 -3.84
N PHE A 133 0.87 -8.03 -4.76
CA PHE A 133 -0.03 -7.66 -5.84
C PHE A 133 -0.49 -8.88 -6.63
N LYS A 134 -1.78 -8.95 -6.91
CA LYS A 134 -2.40 -9.94 -7.80
C LYS A 134 -2.85 -9.27 -9.09
N ASN A 135 -2.71 -9.97 -10.21
CA ASN A 135 -3.26 -9.50 -11.48
C ASN A 135 -4.79 -9.53 -11.40
N VAL A 136 -5.42 -8.45 -11.84
CA VAL A 136 -6.86 -8.40 -12.03
C VAL A 136 -7.15 -8.89 -13.44
N THR A 137 -7.63 -10.13 -13.53
CA THR A 137 -8.12 -10.66 -14.80
C THR A 137 -9.41 -9.91 -15.14
N SER A 138 -9.39 -9.12 -16.21
CA SER A 138 -10.63 -8.67 -16.84
C SER A 138 -11.39 -9.91 -17.28
N LYS A 139 -12.51 -10.20 -16.62
CA LYS A 139 -13.51 -11.11 -17.18
C LYS A 139 -14.21 -10.42 -18.34
#